data_AF-A0A2V6CIU8-F1
#
_entry.id   AF-A0A2V6CIU8-F1
#
_cell.length_a   1.000
_cell.length_b   1.000
_cell.length_c   1.000
_cell.angle_alpha   90.00
_cell.angle_beta   90.00
_cell.angle_gamma   90.00
#
_symmetry.space_group_name_H-M   'P 1'
#
loop_
_entity.id
_entity.type
_entity.pdbx_description
1 polymer ?
#
loop_
_entity_poly.entity_id
_entity_poly.type
_entity_poly.pdbx_seq_one_letter_code
_entity_poly.pdbx_strand_id
1 'polypeptide(L)'
;MYETENDISQNRRVEISALLNQRLADAVDLQTQMKQAHWNVKGPHFIGLHELFDKIDEAVEAYVDLIAERIVQLGGIAEGTARVAAGRSRLEEYPLTIADGSAHVEAVS
;
A
#
# COMPACT_ATOMS: atom_id res chain seq x y z
N MET A 1 -6.65 -18.23 13.51
CA MET A 1 -6.52 -18.62 12.10
C MET A 1 -7.60 -19.63 11.81
N TYR A 2 -8.32 -19.43 10.70
CA TYR A 2 -9.40 -20.31 10.26
C TYR A 2 -8.86 -21.57 9.59
N GLU A 3 -9.68 -22.63 9.60
CA GLU A 3 -9.42 -23.85 8.86
C GLU A 3 -9.53 -23.59 7.35
N THR A 4 -8.70 -24.26 6.56
CA THR A 4 -8.62 -24.07 5.10
C THR A 4 -8.16 -25.37 4.44
N GLU A 5 -8.51 -25.59 3.18
CA GLU A 5 -7.98 -26.69 2.33
C GLU A 5 -6.53 -26.49 1.87
N ASN A 6 -5.83 -25.49 2.42
CA ASN A 6 -4.45 -25.20 2.08
C ASN A 6 -3.49 -26.24 2.70
N ASP A 7 -2.57 -26.77 1.90
CA ASP A 7 -1.58 -27.78 2.29
C ASP A 7 -0.39 -27.22 3.10
N ILE A 8 -0.29 -25.89 3.22
CA ILE A 8 0.70 -25.24 4.08
C ILE A 8 0.30 -25.44 5.55
N SER A 9 1.25 -25.94 6.36
CA SER A 9 1.07 -26.11 7.79
C SER A 9 0.58 -24.82 8.46
N GLN A 10 -0.30 -24.94 9.45
CA GLN A 10 -0.86 -23.78 10.17
C GLN A 10 0.22 -22.82 10.70
N ASN A 11 1.31 -23.32 11.28
CA ASN A 11 2.39 -22.46 11.79
C ASN A 11 2.99 -21.57 10.70
N ARG A 12 3.28 -22.14 9.52
CA ARG A 12 3.78 -21.38 8.38
C ARG A 12 2.74 -20.41 7.83
N ARG A 13 1.45 -20.79 7.81
CA ARG A 13 0.38 -19.86 7.40
C ARG A 13 0.32 -18.65 8.33
N VAL A 14 0.46 -18.84 9.65
CA VAL A 14 0.51 -17.74 10.63
C VAL A 14 1.66 -16.77 10.32
N GLU A 15 2.87 -17.30 10.10
CA GLU A 15 4.04 -16.48 9.75
C GLU A 15 3.85 -15.73 8.43
N ILE A 16 3.32 -16.39 7.40
CA ILE A 16 3.04 -15.77 6.10
C ILE A 16 1.96 -14.69 6.24
N SER A 17 0.87 -14.95 6.94
CA SER A 17 -0.19 -13.96 7.17
C SER A 17 0.32 -12.73 7.91
N ALA A 18 1.25 -12.89 8.86
CA ALA A 18 1.87 -11.75 9.53
C ALA A 18 2.73 -10.90 8.56
N LEU A 19 3.53 -11.54 7.71
CA LEU A 19 4.31 -10.86 6.68
C LEU A 19 3.42 -10.16 5.65
N LEU A 20 2.34 -10.81 5.22
CA LEU A 20 1.39 -10.24 4.28
C LEU A 20 0.63 -9.05 4.90
N ASN A 21 0.23 -9.11 6.16
CA ASN A 21 -0.40 -7.96 6.83
C ASN A 21 0.56 -6.76 6.97
N GLN A 22 1.86 -6.99 7.12
CA GLN A 22 2.84 -5.91 7.04
C GLN A 22 2.86 -5.30 5.63
N ARG A 23 2.87 -6.13 4.57
CA ARG A 23 2.84 -5.64 3.18
C ARG A 23 1.53 -4.97 2.80
N LEU A 24 0.41 -5.42 3.37
CA LEU A 24 -0.88 -4.78 3.22
C LEU A 24 -0.86 -3.36 3.80
N ALA A 25 -0.27 -3.18 4.98
CA ALA A 25 -0.11 -1.87 5.59
C ALA A 25 0.75 -0.93 4.73
N ASP A 26 1.92 -1.41 4.27
CA ASP A 26 2.80 -0.63 3.38
C ASP A 26 2.07 -0.24 2.07
N ALA A 27 1.31 -1.15 1.46
CA ALA A 27 0.59 -0.91 0.21
C ALA A 27 -0.58 0.07 0.38
N VAL A 28 -1.36 -0.04 1.45
CA VAL A 28 -2.45 0.91 1.76
C VAL A 28 -1.90 2.32 1.99
N ASP A 29 -0.80 2.45 2.73
CA ASP A 29 -0.13 3.74 2.91
C ASP A 29 0.35 4.31 1.56
N LEU A 30 1.02 3.50 0.74
CA LEU A 30 1.48 3.91 -0.59
C LEU A 30 0.35 4.47 -1.46
N GLN A 31 -0.84 3.87 -1.48
CA GLN A 31 -2.00 4.42 -2.20
C GLN A 31 -2.32 5.85 -1.76
N THR A 32 -2.35 6.07 -0.43
CA THR A 32 -2.66 7.39 0.12
C THR A 32 -1.57 8.41 -0.23
N GLN A 33 -0.30 8.02 -0.23
CA GLN A 33 0.80 8.89 -0.65
C GLN A 33 0.74 9.21 -2.15
N MET A 34 0.39 8.23 -3.00
CA MET A 34 0.21 8.44 -4.44
C MET A 34 -0.92 9.43 -4.73
N LYS A 35 -2.07 9.29 -4.07
CA LYS A 35 -3.17 10.25 -4.18
C LYS A 35 -2.78 11.63 -3.64
N GLN A 36 -2.04 11.69 -2.54
CA GLN A 36 -1.51 12.96 -2.00
C GLN A 36 -0.61 13.67 -3.04
N ALA A 37 0.28 12.94 -3.73
CA ALA A 37 1.10 13.48 -4.80
C ALA A 37 0.27 13.90 -6.03
N HIS A 38 -0.63 13.03 -6.47
CA HIS A 38 -1.55 13.27 -7.59
C HIS A 38 -2.36 14.56 -7.42
N TRP A 39 -2.89 14.82 -6.22
CA TRP A 39 -3.69 16.03 -5.96
C TRP A 39 -2.86 17.31 -5.87
N ASN A 40 -1.61 17.23 -5.43
CA ASN A 40 -0.83 18.41 -5.02
C ASN A 40 0.32 18.79 -5.95
N VAL A 41 0.64 17.95 -6.94
CA VAL A 41 1.69 18.23 -7.92
C VAL A 41 1.41 19.51 -8.71
N LYS A 42 2.44 20.32 -8.91
CA LYS A 42 2.42 21.55 -9.72
C LYS A 42 3.68 21.62 -10.59
N GLY A 43 3.64 22.51 -11.59
CA GLY A 43 4.80 22.85 -12.42
C GLY A 43 4.70 22.36 -13.87
N PRO A 44 5.78 22.50 -14.65
CA PRO A 44 5.77 22.27 -16.10
C PRO A 44 5.40 20.84 -16.52
N HIS A 45 5.59 19.86 -15.63
CA HIS A 45 5.32 18.44 -15.87
C HIS A 45 4.00 17.97 -15.23
N PHE A 46 3.13 18.91 -14.81
CA PHE A 46 1.91 18.63 -14.05
C PHE A 46 1.12 17.43 -14.58
N ILE A 47 0.69 17.47 -15.84
CA ILE A 47 -0.22 16.44 -16.38
C ILE A 47 0.44 15.05 -16.40
N GLY A 48 1.70 14.96 -16.82
CA GLY A 48 2.39 13.67 -16.90
C GLY A 48 2.64 13.06 -15.52
N LEU A 49 2.98 13.87 -14.52
CA LEU A 49 3.16 13.38 -13.15
C LEU A 49 1.81 13.08 -12.47
N HIS A 50 0.80 13.92 -12.69
CA HIS A 50 -0.55 13.71 -12.18
C HIS A 50 -1.12 12.36 -12.66
N GLU A 51 -1.03 12.07 -13.96
CA GLU A 51 -1.45 10.78 -14.54
C GLU A 51 -0.57 9.62 -14.06
N LEU A 52 0.74 9.84 -13.90
CA LEU A 52 1.66 8.82 -13.40
C LEU A 52 1.31 8.38 -11.98
N PHE A 53 1.10 9.32 -11.06
CA PHE A 53 0.75 9.01 -9.67
C PHE A 53 -0.59 8.27 -9.59
N ASP A 54 -1.56 8.65 -10.42
CA ASP A 54 -2.86 7.96 -10.49
C ASP A 54 -2.71 6.52 -10.98
N LYS A 55 -1.90 6.31 -12.03
CA LYS A 55 -1.62 4.97 -12.56
C LYS A 55 -0.90 4.07 -11.55
N ILE A 56 -0.03 4.64 -10.71
CA ILE A 56 0.63 3.89 -9.65
C ILE A 56 -0.40 3.52 -8.57
N ASP A 57 -1.25 4.46 -8.14
CA ASP A 57 -2.33 4.19 -7.20
C ASP A 57 -3.26 3.04 -7.66
N GLU A 58 -3.71 3.08 -8.92
CA GLU A 58 -4.52 2.01 -9.53
C GLU A 58 -3.80 0.65 -9.51
N ALA A 59 -2.49 0.64 -9.81
CA ALA A 59 -1.70 -0.59 -9.77
C ALA A 59 -1.55 -1.13 -8.33
N VAL A 60 -1.36 -0.23 -7.35
CA VAL A 60 -1.26 -0.60 -5.94
C VAL A 60 -2.60 -1.10 -5.41
N GLU A 61 -3.73 -0.56 -5.88
CA GLU A 61 -5.08 -1.04 -5.51
C GLU A 61 -5.24 -2.53 -5.79
N ALA A 62 -4.83 -2.98 -6.97
CA ALA A 62 -4.85 -4.40 -7.33
C ALA A 62 -3.96 -5.25 -6.41
N TYR A 63 -2.84 -4.72 -5.93
CA TYR A 63 -1.98 -5.42 -4.97
C TYR A 63 -2.55 -5.44 -3.55
N VAL A 64 -3.19 -4.36 -3.11
CA VAL A 64 -3.88 -4.29 -1.81
C VAL A 64 -4.92 -5.40 -1.72
N ASP A 65 -5.77 -5.51 -2.75
CA ASP A 65 -6.80 -6.55 -2.84
C ASP A 65 -6.17 -7.95 -2.87
N LEU A 66 -5.22 -8.19 -3.77
CA LEU A 66 -4.53 -9.48 -3.89
C LEU A 66 -3.88 -9.95 -2.58
N ILE A 67 -3.21 -9.04 -1.86
CA ILE A 67 -2.58 -9.34 -0.58
C ILE A 67 -3.64 -9.65 0.48
N ALA A 68 -4.68 -8.83 0.58
CA ALA A 68 -5.76 -9.01 1.54
C ALA A 68 -6.48 -10.34 1.34
N GLU A 69 -6.87 -10.65 0.10
CA GLU A 69 -7.49 -11.92 -0.24
C GLU A 69 -6.56 -13.09 0.03
N ARG A 70 -5.25 -12.96 -0.23
CA ARG A 70 -4.29 -14.03 0.08
C ARG A 70 -4.20 -14.31 1.58
N ILE A 71 -4.26 -13.28 2.42
CA ILE A 71 -4.30 -13.46 3.89
C ILE A 71 -5.53 -14.28 4.28
N VAL A 72 -6.69 -13.94 3.73
CA VAL A 72 -7.96 -14.64 4.01
C VAL A 72 -7.93 -16.08 3.51
N GLN A 73 -7.42 -16.33 2.30
CA GLN A 73 -7.24 -17.68 1.74
C GLN A 73 -6.32 -18.56 2.60
N LEU A 74 -5.35 -17.95 3.30
CA LEU A 74 -4.49 -18.64 4.26
C LEU A 74 -5.16 -18.79 5.65
N GLY A 75 -6.41 -18.39 5.82
CA GLY A 75 -7.16 -18.44 7.08
C GLY A 75 -6.79 -17.32 8.06
N GLY A 76 -6.02 -16.32 7.61
CA GLY A 76 -5.71 -15.13 8.37
C GLY A 76 -6.85 -14.10 8.33
N ILE A 77 -6.64 -12.98 9.02
CA ILE A 77 -7.52 -11.80 8.94
C ILE A 77 -6.70 -10.68 8.29
N ALA A 78 -7.19 -10.12 7.18
CA ALA A 78 -6.59 -8.96 6.54
C ALA A 78 -6.93 -7.71 7.36
N GLU A 79 -5.91 -6.93 7.72
CA GLU A 79 -6.06 -5.76 8.60
C GLU A 79 -5.87 -4.45 7.81
N GLY A 80 -6.80 -4.15 6.90
CA GLY A 80 -6.66 -3.06 5.91
C GLY A 80 -7.19 -1.68 6.32
N THR A 81 -7.53 -1.43 7.59
CA THR A 81 -8.06 -0.10 7.98
C THR A 81 -6.95 0.96 8.03
N ALA A 82 -7.27 2.20 7.69
CA ALA A 82 -6.31 3.31 7.65
C ALA A 82 -5.48 3.47 8.95
N ARG A 83 -6.10 3.31 10.13
CA ARG A 83 -5.37 3.41 11.42
C ARG A 83 -4.38 2.27 11.63
N VAL A 84 -4.67 1.07 11.10
CA VAL A 84 -3.73 -0.05 11.15
C VAL A 84 -2.58 0.18 10.19
N ALA A 85 -2.87 0.63 8.97
CA ALA A 85 -1.85 1.00 7.99
C ALA A 85 -0.90 2.07 8.57
N ALA A 86 -1.43 3.17 9.09
CA ALA A 86 -0.65 4.24 9.71
C ALA A 86 0.20 3.76 10.91
N GLY A 87 -0.29 2.78 11.69
CA GLY A 87 0.46 2.24 12.83
C GLY A 87 1.51 1.19 12.47
N ARG A 88 1.52 0.69 11.23
CA ARG A 88 2.36 -0.45 10.83
C ARG A 88 3.25 -0.19 9.62
N SER A 89 2.86 0.74 8.75
CA SER A 89 3.61 1.06 7.54
C SER A 89 5.07 1.35 7.88
N ARG A 90 5.96 0.86 7.02
CA ARG A 90 7.40 1.14 7.09
C ARG A 90 7.85 2.15 6.06
N LEU A 91 6.93 2.71 5.29
CA LEU A 91 7.24 3.80 4.37
C LEU A 91 7.62 5.05 5.18
N GLU A 92 8.46 5.89 4.59
CA GLU A 92 8.73 7.19 5.18
C GLU A 92 7.48 8.07 5.12
N GLU A 93 7.33 8.95 6.12
CA GLU A 93 6.18 9.85 6.18
C GLU A 93 6.26 10.83 5.01
N TYR A 94 5.18 10.91 4.25
CA TYR A 94 5.12 11.81 3.10
C TYR A 94 5.05 13.28 3.55
N PRO A 95 5.95 14.17 3.06
CA PRO A 95 5.93 15.58 3.43
C PRO A 95 4.73 16.30 2.81
N LEU A 96 3.90 16.95 3.62
CA LEU A 96 2.69 17.64 3.13
C LEU A 96 2.94 19.04 2.54
N THR A 97 4.16 19.55 2.66
CA THR A 97 4.50 20.94 2.28
C THR A 97 5.18 21.06 0.91
N ILE A 98 5.35 19.96 0.19
CA ILE A 98 5.94 19.95 -1.15
C ILE A 98 4.87 20.19 -2.23
N ALA A 99 5.27 20.84 -3.32
CA ALA A 99 4.40 21.13 -4.46
C ALA A 99 5.10 20.97 -5.81
N ASP A 100 6.43 20.98 -5.83
CA ASP A 100 7.20 20.79 -7.06
C ASP A 100 7.19 19.31 -7.47
N GLY A 101 7.04 19.05 -8.77
CA GLY A 101 6.97 17.70 -9.31
C GLY A 101 8.18 16.83 -8.97
N SER A 102 9.39 17.39 -8.95
CA SER A 102 10.60 16.62 -8.61
C SER A 102 10.65 16.22 -7.13
N ALA A 103 10.22 17.13 -6.24
CA ALA A 103 10.08 16.84 -4.82
C ALA A 103 9.02 15.75 -4.55
N HIS A 104 7.92 15.73 -5.32
CA HIS A 104 6.93 14.66 -5.25
C HIS A 104 7.50 13.31 -5.63
N VAL A 105 8.27 13.24 -6.72
CA VAL A 105 8.93 11.99 -7.17
C VAL A 105 9.93 11.51 -6.13
N GLU A 106 10.76 12.39 -5.58
CA GLU A 106 11.74 12.04 -4.55
C GLU A 106 11.09 11.50 -3.29
N ALA A 107 9.98 12.11 -2.85
CA ALA A 107 9.26 11.68 -1.65
C ALA A 107 8.62 10.29 -1.76
N VAL A 108 8.52 9.71 -2.96
CA VAL A 108 7.84 8.43 -3.21
C VAL A 108 8.72 7.38 -3.90
N SER A 109 10.02 7.65 -4.00
CA SER A 109 11.03 6.76 -4.58
C SER A 109 11.76 5.95 -3.52
#